data_AF-A0A8D8Q5N6-F1
#
_entry.id   AF-A0A8D8Q5N6-F1
#
_cell.length_a   1.000
_cell.length_b   1.000
_cell.length_c   1.000
_cell.angle_alpha   90.00
_cell.angle_beta   90.00
_cell.angle_gamma   90.00
#
_symmetry.space_group_name_H-M   'P 1'
#
loop_
_entity.id
_entity.type
_entity.pdbx_description
1 polymer ?
#
loop_
_entity_poly.entity_id
_entity_poly.type
_entity_poly.pdbx_seq_one_letter_code
_entity_poly.pdbx_strand_id
1 'polypeptide(L)'
;MENNGLTLSSTKTEACVFTKKRKIHIPNTLSTNNMTIEINRRTRFLGLLLETKLNWKFHLEYIENKCHKYLNIMKMICNKHWGMNPTIALTYYKATIRATLDFGSIFYSDSCKGKLSTLDKVQNRALRLAMGYLNSTPIDNIIVECKEKPSSTRLYQSVNRFVLKAISSQKDLAVKLNNMAVTHLTSRHCKTKTMPPMIDSFCKLSHLYGRDLATSTKPFIYNCDYTIGKMILQEGILKEYRSYPERLQDSVLQSEIARSYQNATVIYTDASKMNEEVGAAWYCPSYNSHACIKLHPATSVYTAEMIGILKALEYSVNLENNKILILSDCKSAIQKLTSTCLNQNPSHLQIEILKTQQKLLNRNKDVKIAWIKGHVGIKGNQEADRLAKYASLHGESTHIKLCVTDVKCYIENKNQDELKTFMDSSNRKGLFYKNLFVHISKKPWFSERFLSSRRFIVFINRLRVNHNICKAYLHKINIEQNNKCLVCNEKEDLEQKRF
;
A
#
# COMPACT_ATOMS: atom_id res chain seq x y z
N MET A 1 -12.41 12.26 34.51
CA MET A 1 -13.22 11.03 34.42
C MET A 1 -14.57 11.26 35.08
N GLU A 2 -14.60 11.76 36.31
CA GLU A 2 -15.84 12.07 37.04
C GLU A 2 -16.74 13.08 36.30
N ASN A 3 -16.17 14.14 35.71
CA ASN A 3 -16.92 15.11 34.89
C ASN A 3 -17.58 14.51 33.63
N ASN A 4 -17.23 13.28 33.25
CA ASN A 4 -17.84 12.54 32.13
C ASN A 4 -18.66 11.32 32.63
N GLY A 5 -18.95 11.22 33.93
CA GLY A 5 -19.70 10.10 34.52
C GLY A 5 -18.94 8.77 34.56
N LEU A 6 -17.60 8.79 34.45
CA LEU A 6 -16.77 7.58 34.45
C LEU A 6 -16.08 7.38 35.81
N THR A 7 -16.14 6.14 36.33
CA THR A 7 -15.46 5.72 37.56
C THR A 7 -14.29 4.78 37.28
N LEU A 8 -13.22 4.91 38.07
CA LEU A 8 -12.06 4.01 38.00
C LEU A 8 -12.37 2.69 38.72
N SER A 9 -11.97 1.57 38.13
CA SER A 9 -12.06 0.26 38.77
C SER A 9 -10.67 -0.16 39.26
N SER A 10 -10.49 -0.27 40.58
CA SER A 10 -9.21 -0.67 41.19
C SER A 10 -8.66 -1.99 40.64
N THR A 11 -9.53 -2.97 40.39
CA THR A 11 -9.13 -4.30 39.89
C THR A 11 -8.72 -4.34 38.41
N LYS A 12 -9.11 -3.34 37.62
CA LYS A 12 -8.81 -3.25 36.17
C LYS A 12 -7.80 -2.15 35.84
N THR A 13 -7.40 -1.36 36.83
CA THR A 13 -6.51 -0.23 36.65
C THR A 13 -5.10 -0.62 37.03
N GLU A 14 -4.17 -0.49 36.09
CA GLU A 14 -2.74 -0.63 36.34
C GLU A 14 -2.09 0.76 36.22
N ALA A 15 -1.15 1.07 37.11
CA ALA A 15 -0.29 2.24 36.96
C ALA A 15 1.09 1.80 36.47
N CYS A 16 1.68 2.53 35.52
CA CYS A 16 3.06 2.32 35.10
C CYS A 16 3.74 3.67 34.88
N VAL A 17 4.87 3.88 35.54
CA VAL A 17 5.65 5.11 35.42
C VAL A 17 6.69 4.95 34.32
N PHE A 18 6.78 5.93 33.41
CA PHE A 18 7.81 5.96 32.36
C PHE A 18 8.90 6.97 32.70
N THR A 19 10.15 6.52 32.79
CA THR A 19 11.27 7.40 33.14
C THR A 19 12.60 6.88 32.59
N LYS A 20 13.45 7.83 32.18
CA LYS A 20 14.85 7.57 31.82
C LYS A 20 15.82 7.80 32.98
N LYS A 21 15.35 8.38 34.10
CA LYS A 21 16.19 8.62 35.29
C LYS A 21 16.57 7.29 35.93
N ARG A 22 17.87 7.10 36.22
CA ARG A 22 18.38 5.86 36.85
C ARG A 22 18.08 5.79 38.35
N LYS A 23 18.09 6.94 39.03
CA LYS A 23 17.85 7.10 40.46
C LYS A 23 16.56 7.92 40.66
N ILE A 24 15.41 7.26 40.56
CA ILE A 24 14.13 7.85 40.95
C ILE A 24 13.45 6.86 41.90
N HIS A 25 12.97 7.34 43.03
CA HIS A 25 12.11 6.54 43.89
C HIS A 25 10.72 6.51 43.25
N ILE A 26 10.29 5.33 42.81
CA ILE A 26 8.94 5.11 42.30
C ILE A 26 8.19 4.42 43.43
N PRO A 27 7.11 5.01 43.98
CA PRO A 27 6.31 4.34 45.00
C PRO A 27 5.72 3.04 44.43
N ASN A 28 5.44 2.07 45.30
CA ASN A 28 4.82 0.80 44.89
C ASN A 28 3.31 0.95 44.61
N THR A 29 2.68 1.96 45.21
CA THR A 29 1.24 2.18 45.13
C THR A 29 0.90 3.65 44.93
N LEU A 30 -0.21 3.89 44.23
CA LEU A 30 -0.84 5.20 44.06
C LEU A 30 -2.17 5.19 44.79
N SER A 31 -2.36 6.11 45.74
CA SER A 31 -3.62 6.24 46.50
C SER A 31 -4.44 7.39 45.92
N THR A 32 -5.65 7.10 45.43
CA THR A 32 -6.59 8.11 44.90
C THR A 32 -8.01 7.79 45.38
N ASN A 33 -8.71 8.76 45.99
CA ASN A 33 -10.13 8.68 46.39
C ASN A 33 -10.58 7.29 46.89
N ASN A 34 -9.99 6.82 48.00
CA ASN A 34 -10.23 5.49 48.63
C ASN A 34 -9.84 4.24 47.81
N MET A 35 -9.02 4.38 46.78
CA MET A 35 -8.48 3.26 46.00
C MET A 35 -6.95 3.24 46.00
N THR A 36 -6.39 2.05 46.19
CA THR A 36 -4.95 1.78 46.08
C THR A 36 -4.69 1.08 44.75
N ILE A 37 -3.90 1.71 43.87
CA ILE A 37 -3.52 1.18 42.56
C ILE A 37 -2.05 0.75 42.62
N GLU A 38 -1.76 -0.49 42.23
CA GLU A 38 -0.39 -0.99 42.15
C GLU A 38 0.35 -0.35 40.97
N ILE A 39 1.58 0.13 41.23
CA ILE A 39 2.48 0.65 40.22
C ILE A 39 3.35 -0.50 39.70
N ASN A 40 2.94 -1.02 38.55
CA ASN A 40 3.67 -2.05 37.85
C ASN A 40 4.81 -1.46 37.00
N ARG A 41 5.92 -2.20 36.93
CA ARG A 41 7.03 -1.87 36.01
C ARG A 41 6.69 -2.10 34.55
N ARG A 42 5.60 -2.86 34.31
CA ARG A 42 5.14 -3.29 33.01
C ARG A 42 3.64 -3.18 32.96
N THR A 43 3.10 -2.75 31.82
CA THR A 43 1.65 -2.75 31.60
C THR A 43 1.34 -3.09 30.15
N ARG A 44 0.14 -3.62 29.92
CA ARG A 44 -0.35 -3.92 28.59
C ARG A 44 -1.32 -2.85 28.12
N PHE A 45 -1.01 -2.22 26.99
CA PHE A 45 -1.88 -1.23 26.37
C PHE A 45 -2.13 -1.55 24.90
N LEU A 46 -3.39 -1.77 24.53
CA LEU A 46 -3.81 -2.12 23.16
C LEU A 46 -2.97 -3.25 22.53
N GLY A 47 -2.60 -4.25 23.32
CA GLY A 47 -1.79 -5.39 22.87
C GLY A 47 -0.26 -5.17 22.90
N LEU A 48 0.22 -3.96 23.16
CA LEU A 48 1.64 -3.66 23.37
C LEU A 48 2.02 -3.83 24.83
N LEU A 49 3.24 -4.31 25.08
CA LEU A 49 3.79 -4.44 26.43
C LEU A 49 4.76 -3.29 26.67
N LEU A 50 4.35 -2.35 27.50
CA LEU A 50 5.13 -1.17 27.84
C LEU A 50 5.93 -1.45 29.11
N GLU A 51 7.21 -1.06 29.12
CA GLU A 51 8.06 -1.12 30.31
C GLU A 51 8.47 0.29 30.72
N THR A 52 8.78 0.52 31.99
CA THR A 52 9.22 1.81 32.57
C THR A 52 10.24 2.58 31.70
N LYS A 53 11.17 1.86 31.04
CA LYS A 53 12.23 2.46 30.21
C LYS A 53 11.89 2.59 28.72
N LEU A 54 10.76 2.04 28.26
CA LEU A 54 10.34 2.00 26.85
C LEU A 54 11.44 1.48 25.89
N ASN A 55 12.20 0.47 26.30
CA ASN A 55 13.29 -0.11 25.50
C ASN A 55 12.83 -1.30 24.61
N TRP A 56 11.53 -1.61 24.65
CA TRP A 56 10.84 -2.66 23.91
C TRP A 56 11.39 -4.09 24.09
N LYS A 57 12.32 -4.33 25.01
CA LYS A 57 12.96 -5.65 25.19
C LYS A 57 11.90 -6.72 25.43
N PHE A 58 11.09 -6.52 26.46
CA PHE A 58 10.09 -7.49 26.87
C PHE A 58 9.00 -7.68 25.82
N HIS A 59 8.63 -6.60 25.12
CA HIS A 59 7.66 -6.70 24.03
C HIS A 59 8.18 -7.53 22.85
N LEU A 60 9.44 -7.33 22.46
CA LEU A 60 10.07 -8.10 21.38
C LEU A 60 10.23 -9.57 21.75
N GLU A 61 10.61 -9.89 23.00
CA GLU A 61 10.65 -11.27 23.51
C GLU A 61 9.26 -11.91 23.51
N TYR A 62 8.23 -11.16 23.92
CA TYR A 62 6.84 -11.62 23.84
C TYR A 62 6.40 -11.92 22.41
N ILE A 63 6.69 -11.03 21.46
CA ILE A 63 6.38 -11.22 20.03
C ILE A 63 7.10 -12.48 19.50
N GLU A 64 8.39 -12.61 19.80
CA GLU A 64 9.21 -13.75 19.38
C GLU A 64 8.62 -15.06 19.91
N ASN A 65 8.33 -15.14 21.21
CA ASN A 65 7.74 -16.32 21.84
C ASN A 65 6.36 -16.66 21.26
N LYS A 66 5.55 -15.65 20.97
CA LYS A 66 4.27 -15.85 20.29
C LYS A 66 4.44 -16.40 18.88
N CYS A 67 5.41 -15.89 18.12
CA CYS A 67 5.71 -16.39 16.79
C CYS A 67 6.30 -17.81 16.78
N HIS A 68 7.09 -18.18 17.80
CA HIS A 68 7.62 -19.55 17.93
C HIS A 68 6.51 -20.60 18.04
N LYS A 69 5.38 -20.27 18.68
CA LYS A 69 4.19 -21.16 18.72
C LYS A 69 3.67 -21.44 17.30
N TYR A 70 3.51 -20.41 16.48
CA TYR A 70 3.09 -20.57 15.08
C TYR A 70 4.14 -21.28 14.21
N LEU A 71 5.42 -21.03 14.45
CA LEU A 71 6.51 -21.74 13.78
C LEU A 71 6.50 -23.23 14.09
N ASN A 72 6.19 -23.62 15.32
CA ASN A 72 6.10 -25.03 15.70
C ASN A 72 4.98 -25.73 14.93
N ILE A 73 3.83 -25.08 14.74
CA ILE A 73 2.76 -25.57 13.87
C ILE A 73 3.29 -25.76 12.43
N MET A 74 3.95 -24.74 11.85
CA MET A 74 4.53 -24.86 10.51
C MET A 74 5.52 -26.02 10.40
N LYS A 75 6.35 -26.28 11.42
CA LYS A 75 7.31 -27.41 11.39
C LYS A 75 6.60 -28.75 11.25
N MET A 76 5.43 -28.93 11.87
CA MET A 76 4.66 -30.17 11.79
C MET A 76 4.04 -30.36 10.40
N ILE A 77 3.50 -29.30 9.81
CA ILE A 77 2.71 -29.38 8.57
C ILE A 77 3.50 -29.09 7.29
N CYS A 78 4.72 -28.54 7.38
CA CYS A 78 5.56 -28.16 6.23
C CYS A 78 6.80 -29.08 6.12
N ASN A 79 6.62 -30.39 5.97
CA ASN A 79 7.73 -31.31 5.74
C ASN A 79 8.35 -31.12 4.32
N LYS A 80 9.36 -31.89 3.91
CA LYS A 80 10.06 -31.68 2.61
C LYS A 80 9.44 -32.54 1.50
N HIS A 81 9.00 -33.75 1.85
CA HIS A 81 8.41 -34.71 0.91
C HIS A 81 6.88 -34.68 0.90
N TRP A 82 6.27 -34.35 2.03
CA TRP A 82 4.82 -34.27 2.22
C TRP A 82 4.45 -33.01 3.01
N GLY A 83 3.16 -32.69 3.07
CA GLY A 83 2.61 -31.56 3.82
C GLY A 83 2.10 -30.41 2.96
N MET A 84 1.90 -29.26 3.59
CA MET A 84 1.18 -28.12 3.05
C MET A 84 1.86 -27.48 1.83
N ASN A 85 1.10 -27.23 0.75
CA ASN A 85 1.61 -26.53 -0.43
C ASN A 85 2.25 -25.16 -0.05
N PRO A 86 3.41 -24.76 -0.62
CA PRO A 86 4.07 -23.50 -0.29
C PRO A 86 3.18 -22.26 -0.40
N THR A 87 2.23 -22.20 -1.33
CA THR A 87 1.28 -21.09 -1.43
C THR A 87 0.45 -20.95 -0.16
N ILE A 88 -0.13 -22.05 0.32
CA ILE A 88 -0.91 -22.08 1.56
C ILE A 88 -0.01 -21.81 2.78
N ALA A 89 1.22 -22.34 2.77
CA ALA A 89 2.19 -22.09 3.83
C ALA A 89 2.59 -20.62 3.97
N LEU A 90 2.77 -19.93 2.84
CA LEU A 90 3.02 -18.48 2.82
C LEU A 90 1.79 -17.70 3.27
N THR A 91 0.58 -18.12 2.91
CA THR A 91 -0.67 -17.52 3.43
C THR A 91 -0.77 -17.67 4.95
N TYR A 92 -0.51 -18.86 5.49
CA TYR A 92 -0.47 -19.10 6.93
C TYR A 92 0.57 -18.21 7.63
N TYR A 93 1.79 -18.13 7.09
CA TYR A 93 2.83 -17.24 7.60
C TYR A 93 2.37 -15.78 7.63
N LYS A 94 1.74 -15.30 6.55
CA LYS A 94 1.25 -13.92 6.43
C LYS A 94 0.17 -13.63 7.47
N ALA A 95 -0.78 -14.54 7.65
CA ALA A 95 -1.90 -14.38 8.57
C ALA A 95 -1.52 -14.47 10.06
N THR A 96 -0.47 -15.21 10.40
CA THR A 96 -0.10 -15.50 11.80
C THR A 96 1.18 -14.78 12.23
N ILE A 97 2.33 -15.23 11.72
CA ILE A 97 3.66 -14.75 12.11
C ILE A 97 3.84 -13.32 11.64
N ARG A 98 3.67 -13.04 10.34
CA ARG A 98 3.89 -11.70 9.79
C ARG A 98 2.94 -10.68 10.42
N ALA A 99 1.66 -11.01 10.56
CA ALA A 99 0.70 -10.14 11.24
C ALA A 99 1.12 -9.81 12.69
N THR A 100 1.68 -10.77 13.42
CA THR A 100 2.23 -10.55 14.78
C THR A 100 3.47 -9.66 14.74
N LEU A 101 4.39 -9.88 13.78
CA LEU A 101 5.62 -9.10 13.60
C LEU A 101 5.37 -7.66 13.11
N ASP A 102 4.30 -7.42 12.36
CA ASP A 102 3.96 -6.11 11.81
C ASP A 102 3.07 -5.30 12.80
N PHE A 103 2.43 -5.97 13.78
CA PHE A 103 1.61 -5.30 14.78
C PHE A 103 2.46 -4.44 15.72
N GLY A 104 2.08 -3.16 15.88
CA GLY A 104 2.77 -2.24 16.78
C GLY A 104 4.14 -1.79 16.31
N SER A 105 4.52 -2.14 15.09
CA SER A 105 5.91 -2.09 14.65
C SER A 105 6.48 -0.68 14.51
N ILE A 106 5.61 0.31 14.38
CA ILE A 106 5.93 1.74 14.42
C ILE A 106 6.55 2.19 15.75
N PHE A 107 6.28 1.48 16.84
CA PHE A 107 6.73 1.87 18.18
C PHE A 107 8.12 1.32 18.50
N TYR A 108 8.41 0.09 18.08
CA TYR A 108 9.68 -0.58 18.33
C TYR A 108 10.63 -0.56 17.13
N SER A 109 10.31 0.14 16.04
CA SER A 109 11.18 0.26 14.86
C SER A 109 12.53 0.90 15.15
N ASP A 110 12.62 1.71 16.20
CA ASP A 110 13.86 2.36 16.67
C ASP A 110 14.62 1.52 17.73
N SER A 111 14.22 0.26 17.91
CA SER A 111 14.93 -0.66 18.81
C SER A 111 16.31 -1.02 18.25
N CYS A 112 17.21 -1.49 19.12
CA CYS A 112 18.54 -1.86 18.69
C CYS A 112 18.54 -2.98 17.64
N LYS A 113 19.41 -2.86 16.62
CA LYS A 113 19.52 -3.79 15.48
C LYS A 113 19.64 -5.25 15.92
N GLY A 114 20.38 -5.52 16.99
CA GLY A 114 20.55 -6.87 17.54
C GLY A 114 19.22 -7.53 17.92
N LYS A 115 18.29 -6.79 18.54
CA LYS A 115 16.96 -7.34 18.90
C LYS A 115 16.04 -7.45 17.70
N LEU A 116 16.03 -6.45 16.81
CA LEU A 116 15.24 -6.55 15.57
C LEU A 116 15.67 -7.75 14.72
N SER A 117 16.96 -8.10 14.75
CA SER A 117 17.47 -9.29 14.05
C SER A 117 16.91 -10.62 14.58
N THR A 118 16.39 -10.70 15.81
CA THR A 118 15.73 -11.93 16.30
C THR A 118 14.39 -12.12 15.62
N LEU A 119 13.65 -11.04 15.37
CA LEU A 119 12.42 -11.06 14.58
C LEU A 119 12.70 -11.44 13.12
N ASP A 120 13.81 -10.95 12.54
CA ASP A 120 14.24 -11.36 11.20
C ASP A 120 14.49 -12.88 11.14
N LYS A 121 15.14 -13.45 12.16
CA LYS A 121 15.37 -14.91 12.24
C LYS A 121 14.06 -15.70 12.28
N VAL A 122 13.02 -15.19 12.96
CA VAL A 122 11.69 -15.80 12.98
C VAL A 122 11.09 -15.85 11.58
N GLN A 123 11.08 -14.71 10.86
CA GLN A 123 10.65 -14.66 9.46
C GLN A 123 11.45 -15.63 8.59
N ASN A 124 12.78 -15.59 8.70
CA ASN A 124 13.68 -16.40 7.88
C ASN A 124 13.42 -17.88 8.06
N ARG A 125 13.14 -18.31 9.29
CA ARG A 125 12.77 -19.69 9.60
C ARG A 125 11.41 -20.07 9.01
N ALA A 126 10.41 -19.18 9.10
CA ALA A 126 9.10 -19.41 8.52
C ALA A 126 9.16 -19.58 6.99
N LEU A 127 9.88 -18.69 6.30
CA LEU A 127 10.02 -18.75 4.83
C LEU A 127 10.76 -20.01 4.37
N ARG A 128 11.81 -20.43 5.11
CA ARG A 128 12.51 -21.70 4.83
C ARG A 128 11.59 -22.90 4.97
N LEU A 129 10.76 -22.95 6.01
CA LEU A 129 9.78 -24.03 6.21
C LEU A 129 8.72 -24.04 5.10
N ALA A 130 8.15 -22.87 4.79
CA ALA A 130 7.12 -22.74 3.76
C ALA A 130 7.62 -23.27 2.40
N MET A 131 8.83 -22.87 2.01
CA MET A 131 9.42 -23.19 0.70
C MET A 131 10.22 -24.50 0.66
N GLY A 132 10.55 -25.08 1.81
CA GLY A 132 11.36 -26.29 1.94
C GLY A 132 12.87 -26.10 1.71
N TYR A 133 13.40 -24.89 1.88
CA TYR A 133 14.82 -24.61 1.70
C TYR A 133 15.69 -25.16 2.85
N LEU A 134 16.96 -25.42 2.53
CA LEU A 134 17.98 -25.81 3.51
C LEU A 134 18.34 -24.62 4.42
N ASN A 135 18.80 -24.89 5.65
CA ASN A 135 19.17 -23.85 6.62
C ASN A 135 20.31 -22.95 6.13
N SER A 136 21.25 -23.47 5.35
CA SER A 136 22.38 -22.74 4.77
C SER A 136 22.04 -21.93 3.51
N THR A 137 20.83 -22.07 2.96
CA THR A 137 20.43 -21.34 1.74
C THR A 137 20.49 -19.82 1.99
N PRO A 138 21.07 -19.00 1.11
CA PRO A 138 21.04 -17.55 1.28
C PRO A 138 19.62 -17.02 1.45
N ILE A 139 19.36 -16.23 2.49
CA ILE A 139 18.00 -15.77 2.80
C ILE A 139 17.46 -14.82 1.74
N ASP A 140 18.33 -14.05 1.10
CA ASP A 140 17.92 -13.04 0.11
C ASP A 140 17.21 -13.71 -1.07
N ASN A 141 17.77 -14.81 -1.57
CA ASN A 141 17.15 -15.62 -2.61
C ASN A 141 15.76 -16.14 -2.18
N ILE A 142 15.62 -16.56 -0.92
CA ILE A 142 14.35 -17.07 -0.39
C ILE A 142 13.30 -15.95 -0.34
N ILE A 143 13.66 -14.77 0.16
CA ILE A 143 12.77 -13.61 0.24
C ILE A 143 12.27 -13.24 -1.16
N VAL A 144 13.17 -13.22 -2.15
CA VAL A 144 12.86 -12.95 -3.56
C VAL A 144 11.95 -14.02 -4.17
N GLU A 145 12.24 -15.30 -3.92
CA GLU A 145 11.42 -16.42 -4.39
C GLU A 145 10.01 -16.41 -3.79
N CYS A 146 9.88 -16.07 -2.51
CA CYS A 146 8.61 -15.97 -1.80
C CYS A 146 7.76 -14.77 -2.25
N LYS A 147 8.34 -13.81 -2.99
CA LYS A 147 7.75 -12.49 -3.25
C LYS A 147 7.40 -11.76 -1.96
N GLU A 148 8.31 -11.85 -0.99
CA GLU A 148 8.13 -11.26 0.32
C GLU A 148 9.14 -10.14 0.54
N LYS A 149 8.87 -9.25 1.51
CA LYS A 149 9.76 -8.12 1.82
C LYS A 149 10.63 -8.44 3.05
N PRO A 150 11.86 -7.90 3.14
CA PRO A 150 12.61 -7.88 4.39
C PRO A 150 11.80 -7.21 5.51
N SER A 151 11.97 -7.65 6.77
CA SER A 151 11.18 -7.08 7.87
C SER A 151 11.46 -5.59 8.05
N SER A 152 12.72 -5.16 7.95
CA SER A 152 13.12 -3.74 8.02
C SER A 152 12.34 -2.86 7.04
N THR A 153 12.18 -3.31 5.80
CA THR A 153 11.40 -2.65 4.76
C THR A 153 9.92 -2.54 5.14
N ARG A 154 9.32 -3.61 5.67
CA ARG A 154 7.91 -3.59 6.11
C ARG A 154 7.70 -2.67 7.31
N LEU A 155 8.64 -2.68 8.27
CA LEU A 155 8.63 -1.76 9.41
C LEU A 155 8.62 -0.31 8.93
N TYR A 156 9.51 0.01 7.99
CA TYR A 156 9.61 1.36 7.43
C TYR A 156 8.35 1.75 6.64
N GLN A 157 7.73 0.82 5.91
CA GLN A 157 6.44 1.05 5.24
C GLN A 157 5.31 1.35 6.24
N SER A 158 5.25 0.64 7.37
CA SER A 158 4.30 0.94 8.45
C SER A 158 4.53 2.34 9.04
N VAL A 159 5.78 2.74 9.21
CA VAL A 159 6.16 4.08 9.67
C VAL A 159 5.74 5.15 8.66
N ASN A 160 6.04 4.97 7.37
CA ASN A 160 5.63 5.89 6.31
C ASN A 160 4.10 6.08 6.29
N ARG A 161 3.34 5.00 6.40
CA ARG A 161 1.86 5.05 6.46
C ARG A 161 1.38 5.86 7.67
N PHE A 162 2.00 5.67 8.83
CA PHE A 162 1.67 6.41 10.04
C PHE A 162 1.96 7.91 9.88
N VAL A 163 3.15 8.26 9.38
CA VAL A 163 3.56 9.65 9.13
C VAL A 163 2.64 10.31 8.11
N LEU A 164 2.32 9.65 6.99
CA LEU A 164 1.38 10.14 5.97
C LEU A 164 -0.02 10.43 6.58
N LYS A 165 -0.49 9.56 7.46
CA LYS A 165 -1.77 9.77 8.16
C LYS A 165 -1.69 10.95 9.14
N ALA A 166 -0.55 11.09 9.84
CA ALA A 166 -0.33 12.20 10.76
C ALA A 166 -0.34 13.55 10.02
N ILE A 167 0.44 13.68 8.95
CA ILE A 167 0.54 14.93 8.16
C ILE A 167 -0.77 15.28 7.43
N SER A 168 -1.58 14.28 7.04
CA SER A 168 -2.84 14.53 6.32
C SER A 168 -4.01 14.90 7.23
N SER A 169 -4.12 14.27 8.40
CA SER A 169 -5.36 14.31 9.18
C SER A 169 -5.16 14.76 10.63
N GLN A 170 -3.94 14.77 11.16
CA GLN A 170 -3.65 15.00 12.58
C GLN A 170 -2.61 16.11 12.76
N LYS A 171 -3.05 17.37 12.63
CA LYS A 171 -2.19 18.56 12.71
C LYS A 171 -1.31 18.56 13.97
N ASP A 172 -1.89 18.28 15.14
CA ASP A 172 -1.15 18.27 16.40
C ASP A 172 -0.03 17.23 16.42
N LEU A 173 -0.26 16.06 15.84
CA LEU A 173 0.74 15.02 15.73
C LEU A 173 1.83 15.40 14.72
N ALA A 174 1.45 16.00 13.58
CA ALA A 174 2.39 16.51 12.59
C ALA A 174 3.32 17.59 13.18
N VAL A 175 2.78 18.50 14.01
CA VAL A 175 3.58 19.51 14.73
C VAL A 175 4.54 18.87 15.71
N LYS A 176 4.08 17.86 16.49
CA LYS A 176 4.97 17.12 17.39
C LYS A 176 6.10 16.42 16.64
N LEU A 177 5.80 15.78 15.51
CA LEU A 177 6.81 15.16 14.65
C LEU A 177 7.80 16.18 14.09
N ASN A 178 7.31 17.35 13.65
CA ASN A 178 8.16 18.44 13.19
C ASN A 178 9.13 18.92 14.29
N ASN A 179 8.62 19.16 15.50
CA ASN A 179 9.45 19.60 16.63
C ASN A 179 10.49 18.55 17.02
N MET A 180 10.12 17.26 16.98
CA MET A 180 11.08 16.17 17.19
C MET A 180 12.13 16.12 16.08
N ALA A 181 11.75 16.32 14.82
CA ALA A 181 12.68 16.35 13.68
C ALA A 181 13.67 17.51 13.80
N VAL A 182 13.18 18.72 14.08
CA VAL A 182 14.02 19.91 14.32
C VAL A 182 14.99 19.65 15.47
N THR A 183 14.50 19.12 16.60
CA THR A 183 15.35 18.80 17.75
C THR A 183 16.44 17.79 17.37
N HIS A 184 16.10 16.75 16.59
CA HIS A 184 17.06 15.73 16.17
C HIS A 184 18.13 16.29 15.22
N LEU A 185 17.74 17.18 14.30
CA LEU A 185 18.65 17.78 13.31
C LEU A 185 19.55 18.87 13.91
N THR A 186 19.07 19.59 14.92
CA THR A 186 19.80 20.74 15.50
C THR A 186 20.60 20.38 16.76
N SER A 187 20.14 19.42 17.57
CA SER A 187 20.80 19.07 18.83
C SER A 187 22.14 18.38 18.60
N ARG A 188 23.21 18.91 19.23
CA ARG A 188 24.53 18.26 19.26
C ARG A 188 24.46 16.82 19.78
N HIS A 189 23.57 16.53 20.72
CA HIS A 189 23.40 15.19 21.29
C HIS A 189 22.84 14.16 20.29
N CYS A 190 22.08 14.62 19.30
CA CYS A 190 21.47 13.77 18.28
C CYS A 190 22.35 13.56 17.05
N LYS A 191 23.35 14.42 16.81
CA LYS A 191 24.26 14.31 15.64
C LYS A 191 24.99 12.97 15.55
N THR A 192 25.34 12.37 16.69
CA THR A 192 26.05 11.08 16.73
C THR A 192 25.12 9.87 16.76
N LYS A 193 23.80 10.09 16.76
CA LYS A 193 22.80 9.02 16.84
C LYS A 193 22.19 8.74 15.48
N THR A 194 21.87 7.48 15.24
CA THR A 194 21.07 7.09 14.09
C THR A 194 19.70 7.73 14.17
N MET A 195 19.26 8.36 13.08
CA MET A 195 17.95 9.02 13.04
C MET A 195 16.84 7.97 13.18
N PRO A 196 15.89 8.14 14.13
CA PRO A 196 14.78 7.23 14.29
C PRO A 196 13.97 7.12 13.00
N PRO A 197 13.48 5.92 12.61
CA PRO A 197 12.75 5.73 11.35
C PRO A 197 11.57 6.68 11.17
N MET A 198 10.86 7.00 12.26
CA MET A 198 9.72 7.93 12.24
C MET A 198 10.12 9.37 11.89
N ILE A 199 11.27 9.82 12.38
CA ILE A 199 11.80 11.16 12.10
C ILE A 199 12.38 11.21 10.68
N ASP A 200 13.13 10.19 10.29
CA ASP A 200 13.65 10.07 8.92
C ASP A 200 12.52 10.06 7.88
N SER A 201 11.46 9.27 8.14
CA SER A 201 10.24 9.25 7.32
C SER A 201 9.55 10.61 7.28
N PHE A 202 9.41 11.30 8.41
CA PHE A 202 8.85 12.65 8.44
C PHE A 202 9.67 13.64 7.63
N CYS A 203 11.00 13.67 7.76
CA CYS A 203 11.86 14.55 6.97
C CYS A 203 11.73 14.31 5.46
N LYS A 204 11.54 13.06 5.04
CA LYS A 204 11.32 12.71 3.63
C LYS A 204 9.95 13.13 3.12
N LEU A 205 8.94 13.13 3.96
CA LEU A 205 7.54 13.37 3.58
C LEU A 205 7.03 14.79 3.93
N SER A 206 7.80 15.57 4.68
CA SER A 206 7.39 16.89 5.17
C SER A 206 7.13 17.90 4.05
N HIS A 207 7.77 17.75 2.89
CA HIS A 207 7.51 18.59 1.72
C HIS A 207 6.05 18.52 1.24
N LEU A 208 5.37 17.39 1.46
CA LEU A 208 3.95 17.20 1.12
C LEU A 208 3.00 17.86 2.13
N TYR A 209 3.48 18.22 3.32
CA TYR A 209 2.65 18.74 4.40
C TYR A 209 2.17 20.16 4.08
N GLY A 210 0.85 20.36 4.13
CA GLY A 210 0.21 21.68 3.99
C GLY A 210 0.16 22.27 2.58
N ARG A 211 1.05 21.85 1.67
CA ARG A 211 1.08 22.29 0.27
C ARG A 211 0.30 21.35 -0.63
N ASP A 212 0.81 20.15 -0.82
CA ASP A 212 0.34 19.26 -1.89
C ASP A 212 -0.66 18.23 -1.41
N LEU A 213 -0.73 17.90 -0.11
CA LEU A 213 -1.59 16.82 0.36
C LEU A 213 -3.00 17.31 0.72
N ALA A 214 -4.02 16.58 0.25
CA ALA A 214 -5.38 16.79 0.69
C ALA A 214 -5.52 16.45 2.17
N THR A 215 -5.94 17.45 2.96
CA THR A 215 -6.20 17.28 4.40
C THR A 215 -7.70 17.30 4.62
N SER A 216 -8.21 16.35 5.42
CA SER A 216 -9.59 16.39 5.91
C SER A 216 -9.55 16.24 7.42
N THR A 217 -9.97 17.29 8.13
CA THR A 217 -9.96 17.34 9.60
C THR A 217 -11.35 17.19 10.22
N LYS A 218 -12.43 17.10 9.42
CA LYS A 218 -13.80 16.99 9.93
C LYS A 218 -14.65 16.02 9.09
N PRO A 219 -15.60 15.28 9.71
CA PRO A 219 -16.64 14.58 8.98
C PRO A 219 -17.43 15.58 8.12
N PHE A 220 -17.60 15.25 6.85
CA PHE A 220 -18.14 16.15 5.84
C PHE A 220 -19.60 16.57 6.07
N ILE A 221 -20.37 15.72 6.75
CA ILE A 221 -21.80 15.94 7.05
C ILE A 221 -22.07 17.29 7.75
N TYR A 222 -21.08 17.84 8.45
CA TYR A 222 -21.21 19.11 9.19
C TYR A 222 -20.78 20.35 8.41
N ASN A 223 -20.22 20.20 7.21
CA ASN A 223 -19.70 21.31 6.39
C ASN A 223 -20.46 21.49 5.08
N CYS A 224 -21.58 20.79 4.90
CA CYS A 224 -22.30 20.74 3.64
C CYS A 224 -23.79 20.91 3.86
N ASP A 225 -24.39 21.67 2.95
CA ASP A 225 -25.81 21.92 2.95
C ASP A 225 -26.55 20.58 2.74
N TYR A 226 -27.60 20.33 3.51
CA TYR A 226 -28.35 19.07 3.50
C TYR A 226 -28.92 18.74 2.11
N THR A 227 -29.09 19.77 1.27
CA THR A 227 -29.53 19.71 -0.13
C THR A 227 -28.53 19.02 -1.07
N ILE A 228 -27.27 18.85 -0.67
CA ILE A 228 -26.20 18.21 -1.48
C ILE A 228 -26.45 16.70 -1.69
N GLY A 229 -27.45 16.13 -1.02
CA GLY A 229 -27.70 14.67 -0.95
C GLY A 229 -28.36 13.99 -2.15
N LYS A 230 -28.73 14.68 -3.24
CA LYS A 230 -29.29 14.02 -4.43
C LYS A 230 -28.52 14.39 -5.71
N MET A 231 -27.51 13.59 -6.03
CA MET A 231 -26.95 13.55 -7.38
C MET A 231 -27.99 12.94 -8.33
N ILE A 232 -28.24 13.59 -9.47
CA ILE A 232 -28.91 12.94 -10.61
C ILE A 232 -27.80 12.44 -11.55
N LEU A 233 -27.11 11.38 -11.15
CA LEU A 233 -26.24 10.64 -12.06
C LEU A 233 -27.06 9.51 -12.68
N GLN A 234 -27.30 9.59 -13.99
CA GLN A 234 -27.98 8.54 -14.73
C GLN A 234 -26.96 7.55 -15.30
N GLU A 235 -26.62 6.52 -14.53
CA GLU A 235 -25.78 5.43 -15.03
C GLU A 235 -26.53 4.62 -16.10
N GLY A 236 -25.89 4.43 -17.26
CA GLY A 236 -26.26 3.36 -18.19
C GLY A 236 -27.41 3.63 -19.17
N ILE A 237 -27.54 4.86 -19.65
CA ILE A 237 -28.49 5.21 -20.73
C ILE A 237 -27.91 4.86 -22.12
N LEU A 238 -26.62 5.13 -22.36
CA LEU A 238 -25.97 4.88 -23.65
C LEU A 238 -25.49 3.43 -23.75
N LYS A 239 -26.30 2.54 -24.33
CA LYS A 239 -26.02 1.09 -24.39
C LYS A 239 -26.19 0.50 -25.78
N GLU A 240 -27.04 1.08 -26.61
CA GLU A 240 -27.44 0.49 -27.91
C GLU A 240 -26.23 0.34 -28.82
N TYR A 241 -25.39 1.38 -28.91
CA TYR A 241 -24.20 1.40 -29.76
C TYR A 241 -23.21 0.25 -29.48
N ARG A 242 -23.18 -0.31 -28.27
CA ARG A 242 -22.21 -1.36 -27.88
C ARG A 242 -22.46 -2.70 -28.56
N SER A 243 -23.66 -2.92 -29.06
CA SER A 243 -24.06 -4.13 -29.78
C SER A 243 -23.62 -4.12 -31.26
N TYR A 244 -23.19 -2.96 -31.77
CA TYR A 244 -22.81 -2.78 -33.17
C TYR A 244 -21.30 -3.06 -33.38
N PRO A 245 -20.89 -3.43 -34.60
CA PRO A 245 -19.47 -3.54 -34.97
C PRO A 245 -18.71 -2.24 -34.71
N GLU A 246 -17.44 -2.32 -34.30
CA GLU A 246 -16.60 -1.18 -33.88
C GLU A 246 -16.64 0.01 -34.87
N ARG A 247 -16.57 -0.27 -36.17
CA ARG A 247 -16.64 0.73 -37.24
C ARG A 247 -17.91 1.60 -37.24
N LEU A 248 -19.01 1.11 -36.67
CA LEU A 248 -20.29 1.81 -36.59
C LEU A 248 -20.55 2.41 -35.21
N GLN A 249 -19.78 2.05 -34.19
CA GLN A 249 -20.06 2.42 -32.80
C GLN A 249 -20.10 3.93 -32.59
N ASP A 250 -19.18 4.68 -33.21
CA ASP A 250 -19.18 6.15 -33.15
C ASP A 250 -20.47 6.74 -33.74
N SER A 251 -20.84 6.32 -34.96
CA SER A 251 -22.04 6.82 -35.63
C SER A 251 -23.33 6.53 -34.85
N VAL A 252 -23.47 5.31 -34.34
CA VAL A 252 -24.65 4.90 -33.56
C VAL A 252 -24.69 5.63 -32.23
N LEU A 253 -23.55 5.81 -31.56
CA LEU A 253 -23.47 6.61 -30.34
C LEU A 253 -23.89 8.06 -30.59
N GLN A 254 -23.44 8.71 -31.66
CA GLN A 254 -23.86 10.07 -31.99
C GLN A 254 -25.38 10.15 -32.25
N SER A 255 -25.96 9.16 -32.93
CA SER A 255 -27.42 9.08 -33.12
C SER A 255 -28.18 8.87 -31.80
N GLU A 256 -27.68 8.00 -30.92
CA GLU A 256 -28.26 7.73 -29.59
C GLU A 256 -28.21 8.97 -28.70
N ILE A 257 -27.10 9.72 -28.75
CA ILE A 257 -26.94 11.02 -28.06
C ILE A 257 -27.91 12.05 -28.64
N ALA A 258 -27.98 12.20 -29.96
CA ALA A 258 -28.88 13.16 -30.60
C ALA A 258 -30.36 12.87 -30.26
N ARG A 259 -30.74 11.59 -30.16
CA ARG A 259 -32.09 11.16 -29.78
C ARG A 259 -32.39 11.39 -28.29
N SER A 260 -31.48 10.99 -27.41
CA SER A 260 -31.74 10.91 -25.96
C SER A 260 -31.36 12.18 -25.20
N TYR A 261 -30.45 12.99 -25.76
CA TYR A 261 -29.89 14.20 -25.17
C TYR A 261 -29.91 15.36 -26.17
N GLN A 262 -31.10 15.64 -26.71
CA GLN A 262 -31.32 16.72 -27.68
C GLN A 262 -30.77 18.06 -27.18
N ASN A 263 -30.00 18.72 -28.06
CA ASN A 263 -29.35 20.01 -27.82
C ASN A 263 -28.38 20.01 -26.63
N ALA A 264 -27.89 18.86 -26.17
CA ALA A 264 -26.88 18.81 -25.12
C ALA A 264 -25.48 19.11 -25.68
N THR A 265 -24.70 19.92 -24.96
CA THR A 265 -23.26 20.04 -25.20
C THR A 265 -22.57 18.79 -24.67
N VAL A 266 -21.83 18.09 -25.54
CA VAL A 266 -21.14 16.84 -25.19
C VAL A 266 -19.68 17.13 -24.86
N ILE A 267 -19.21 16.64 -23.72
CA ILE A 267 -17.82 16.75 -23.26
C ILE A 267 -17.28 15.35 -23.01
N TYR A 268 -16.12 15.03 -23.58
CA TYR A 268 -15.41 13.77 -23.36
C TYR A 268 -14.29 14.00 -22.35
N THR A 269 -14.02 13.04 -21.47
CA THR A 269 -12.93 13.11 -20.49
C THR A 269 -12.12 11.83 -20.49
N ASP A 270 -10.82 11.94 -20.29
CA ASP A 270 -9.92 10.80 -20.18
C ASP A 270 -8.68 11.13 -19.32
N ALA A 271 -7.97 10.11 -18.87
CA ALA A 271 -6.71 10.24 -18.17
C ALA A 271 -5.68 9.19 -18.60
N SER A 272 -4.41 9.60 -18.60
CA SER A 272 -3.31 8.72 -19.00
C SER A 272 -2.18 8.74 -17.98
N LYS A 273 -1.53 7.60 -17.82
CA LYS A 273 -0.29 7.46 -17.06
C LYS A 273 0.74 6.72 -17.90
N MET A 274 1.81 7.42 -18.27
CA MET A 274 2.90 6.88 -19.08
C MET A 274 4.23 7.25 -18.42
N ASN A 275 5.11 6.27 -18.19
CA ASN A 275 6.45 6.48 -17.64
C ASN A 275 6.48 7.35 -16.37
N GLU A 276 5.61 7.06 -15.40
CA GLU A 276 5.41 7.83 -14.15
C GLU A 276 4.81 9.23 -14.32
N GLU A 277 4.70 9.75 -15.54
CA GLU A 277 3.99 11.01 -15.81
C GLU A 277 2.48 10.76 -15.91
N VAL A 278 1.68 11.69 -15.39
CA VAL A 278 0.22 11.56 -15.30
C VAL A 278 -0.44 12.78 -15.90
N GLY A 279 -1.41 12.57 -16.78
CA GLY A 279 -2.21 13.61 -17.41
C GLY A 279 -3.69 13.29 -17.33
N ALA A 280 -4.51 14.34 -17.25
CA ALA A 280 -5.96 14.27 -17.42
C ALA A 280 -6.38 15.30 -18.46
N ALA A 281 -7.45 15.02 -19.20
CA ALA A 281 -7.96 15.93 -20.20
C ALA A 281 -9.48 15.88 -20.31
N TRP A 282 -10.02 16.95 -20.90
CA TRP A 282 -11.38 16.94 -21.43
C TRP A 282 -11.41 17.63 -22.79
N TYR A 283 -12.36 17.22 -23.63
CA TYR A 283 -12.58 17.74 -24.98
C TYR A 283 -14.06 17.98 -25.24
N CYS A 284 -14.39 19.18 -25.73
CA CYS A 284 -15.74 19.59 -26.09
C CYS A 284 -15.79 19.91 -27.60
N PRO A 285 -16.29 18.98 -28.44
CA PRO A 285 -16.31 19.16 -29.89
C PRO A 285 -17.09 20.39 -30.36
N SER A 286 -18.24 20.69 -29.73
CA SER A 286 -19.14 21.78 -30.15
C SER A 286 -18.49 23.17 -30.12
N TYR A 287 -17.51 23.37 -29.23
CA TYR A 287 -16.78 24.63 -29.07
C TYR A 287 -15.30 24.49 -29.44
N ASN A 288 -14.90 23.34 -29.99
CA ASN A 288 -13.51 22.93 -30.20
C ASN A 288 -12.58 23.29 -29.00
N SER A 289 -13.09 23.13 -27.79
CA SER A 289 -12.43 23.55 -26.55
C SER A 289 -11.90 22.33 -25.82
N HIS A 290 -10.75 22.46 -25.16
CA HIS A 290 -10.14 21.38 -24.41
C HIS A 290 -9.31 21.90 -23.23
N ALA A 291 -9.03 21.01 -22.28
CA ALA A 291 -7.95 21.24 -21.31
C ALA A 291 -7.00 20.04 -21.24
N CYS A 292 -5.72 20.34 -21.07
CA CYS A 292 -4.65 19.37 -20.87
C CYS A 292 -4.03 19.62 -19.50
N ILE A 293 -4.39 18.80 -18.51
CA ILE A 293 -3.97 18.98 -17.12
C ILE A 293 -2.81 18.04 -16.80
N LYS A 294 -1.65 18.62 -16.49
CA LYS A 294 -0.51 17.87 -15.96
C LYS A 294 -0.70 17.63 -14.47
N LEU A 295 -0.56 16.37 -14.05
CA LEU A 295 -0.77 15.92 -12.68
C LEU A 295 0.53 15.41 -12.07
N HIS A 296 0.61 15.47 -10.74
CA HIS A 296 1.78 14.99 -10.03
C HIS A 296 1.96 13.45 -10.23
N PRO A 297 3.20 12.93 -10.39
CA PRO A 297 3.49 11.51 -10.68
C PRO A 297 2.86 10.50 -9.72
N ALA A 298 2.69 10.90 -8.46
CA ALA A 298 2.04 10.07 -7.44
C ALA A 298 0.54 9.81 -7.70
N THR A 299 -0.10 10.60 -8.55
CA THR A 299 -1.54 10.48 -8.86
C THR A 299 -1.81 9.12 -9.54
N SER A 300 -2.86 8.44 -9.09
CA SER A 300 -3.32 7.20 -9.73
C SER A 300 -4.15 7.53 -10.97
N VAL A 301 -4.21 6.61 -11.94
CA VAL A 301 -5.08 6.77 -13.13
C VAL A 301 -6.52 7.02 -12.68
N TYR A 302 -7.02 6.23 -11.73
CA TYR A 302 -8.34 6.43 -11.15
C TYR A 302 -8.60 7.84 -10.60
N THR A 303 -7.63 8.44 -9.90
CA THR A 303 -7.74 9.81 -9.40
C THR A 303 -7.68 10.83 -10.54
N ALA A 304 -6.82 10.60 -11.55
CA ALA A 304 -6.71 11.45 -12.72
C ALA A 304 -8.03 11.48 -13.54
N GLU A 305 -8.72 10.35 -13.66
CA GLU A 305 -10.05 10.26 -14.27
C GLU A 305 -11.09 11.13 -13.55
N MET A 306 -11.13 11.04 -12.21
CA MET A 306 -12.00 11.91 -11.41
C MET A 306 -11.66 13.38 -11.57
N ILE A 307 -10.38 13.72 -11.72
CA ILE A 307 -9.92 15.08 -11.99
C ILE A 307 -10.38 15.54 -13.38
N GLY A 308 -10.28 14.70 -14.42
CA GLY A 308 -10.80 15.00 -15.76
C GLY A 308 -12.29 15.34 -15.72
N ILE A 309 -13.08 14.54 -15.01
CA ILE A 309 -14.51 14.79 -14.76
C ILE A 309 -14.73 16.10 -13.99
N LEU A 310 -13.97 16.35 -12.92
CA LEU A 310 -14.07 17.60 -12.14
C LEU A 310 -13.81 18.83 -13.02
N LYS A 311 -12.78 18.78 -13.87
CA LYS A 311 -12.43 19.90 -14.77
C LYS A 311 -13.46 20.10 -15.88
N ALA A 312 -14.05 19.02 -16.41
CA ALA A 312 -15.19 19.14 -17.32
C ALA A 312 -16.42 19.76 -16.64
N LEU A 313 -16.70 19.43 -15.38
CA LEU A 313 -17.76 20.05 -14.58
C LEU A 313 -17.48 21.53 -14.30
N GLU A 314 -16.24 21.90 -13.98
CA GLU A 314 -15.83 23.30 -13.79
C GLU A 314 -16.02 24.12 -15.08
N TYR A 315 -15.64 23.58 -16.23
CA TYR A 315 -15.89 24.20 -17.54
C TYR A 315 -17.40 24.37 -17.80
N SER A 316 -18.19 23.35 -17.45
CA SER A 316 -19.66 23.33 -17.61
C SER A 316 -20.38 24.46 -16.87
N VAL A 317 -19.80 24.99 -15.77
CA VAL A 317 -20.38 26.09 -14.99
C VAL A 317 -20.51 27.38 -15.81
N ASN A 318 -19.60 27.59 -16.77
CA ASN A 318 -19.50 28.80 -17.58
C ASN A 318 -20.01 28.63 -19.01
N LEU A 319 -20.47 27.42 -19.38
CA LEU A 319 -21.11 27.22 -20.68
C LEU A 319 -22.42 27.98 -20.77
N GLU A 320 -22.76 28.48 -21.96
CA GLU A 320 -24.06 29.11 -22.21
C GLU A 320 -25.19 28.07 -22.16
N ASN A 321 -24.97 26.90 -22.79
CA ASN A 321 -25.95 25.83 -22.84
C ASN A 321 -26.24 25.25 -21.45
N ASN A 322 -27.50 24.98 -21.17
CA ASN A 322 -27.95 24.41 -19.89
C ASN A 322 -27.96 22.88 -19.90
N LYS A 323 -28.06 22.23 -21.06
CA LYS A 323 -28.03 20.76 -21.17
C LYS A 323 -26.63 20.28 -21.49
N ILE A 324 -26.04 19.47 -20.62
CA ILE A 324 -24.64 19.06 -20.73
C ILE A 324 -24.53 17.55 -20.48
N LEU A 325 -23.79 16.87 -21.35
CA LEU A 325 -23.50 15.44 -21.25
C LEU A 325 -21.99 15.22 -21.18
N ILE A 326 -21.51 14.73 -20.05
CA ILE A 326 -20.11 14.36 -19.85
C ILE A 326 -19.97 12.84 -20.07
N LEU A 327 -19.05 12.46 -20.95
CA LEU A 327 -18.75 11.07 -21.31
C LEU A 327 -17.35 10.70 -20.81
N SER A 328 -17.27 9.62 -20.03
CA SER A 328 -16.01 9.05 -19.53
C SER A 328 -16.02 7.54 -19.73
N ASP A 329 -14.87 6.96 -20.04
CA ASP A 329 -14.72 5.50 -20.11
C ASP A 329 -14.26 4.85 -18.79
N CYS A 330 -14.04 5.65 -17.75
CA CYS A 330 -13.71 5.18 -16.41
C CYS A 330 -14.96 4.76 -15.63
N LYS A 331 -15.42 3.51 -15.86
CA LYS A 331 -16.58 2.92 -15.17
C LYS A 331 -16.45 3.01 -13.64
N SER A 332 -15.26 2.75 -13.09
CA SER A 332 -15.02 2.81 -11.64
C SER A 332 -15.20 4.21 -11.06
N ALA A 333 -14.80 5.27 -11.79
CA ALA A 333 -14.98 6.64 -11.33
C ALA A 333 -16.47 7.00 -11.30
N ILE A 334 -17.20 6.69 -12.37
CA ILE A 334 -18.65 6.94 -12.45
C ILE A 334 -19.41 6.17 -11.36
N GLN A 335 -19.13 4.88 -11.18
CA GLN A 335 -19.76 4.07 -10.14
C GLN A 335 -19.48 4.59 -8.73
N LYS A 336 -18.26 5.11 -8.50
CA LYS A 336 -17.94 5.70 -7.20
C LYS A 336 -18.71 7.00 -6.99
N LEU A 337 -18.86 7.83 -8.03
CA LEU A 337 -19.63 9.05 -7.98
C LEU A 337 -21.13 8.77 -7.76
N THR A 338 -21.73 7.80 -8.47
CA THR A 338 -23.15 7.42 -8.30
C THR A 338 -23.46 6.89 -6.89
N SER A 339 -22.53 6.14 -6.30
CA SER A 339 -22.66 5.59 -4.95
C SER A 339 -22.16 6.52 -3.84
N THR A 340 -21.76 7.76 -4.15
CA THR A 340 -21.21 8.67 -3.15
C THR A 340 -22.29 9.10 -2.17
N CYS A 341 -22.14 8.71 -0.90
CA CYS A 341 -22.96 9.18 0.20
C CYS A 341 -22.12 9.94 1.22
N LEU A 342 -22.67 11.01 1.78
CA LEU A 342 -21.99 11.85 2.79
C LEU A 342 -21.58 11.05 4.05
N ASN A 343 -22.28 9.95 4.33
CA ASN A 343 -22.05 9.06 5.47
C ASN A 343 -20.87 8.09 5.28
N GLN A 344 -20.27 8.01 4.08
CA GLN A 344 -19.21 7.05 3.73
C GLN A 344 -17.80 7.65 3.68
N ASN A 345 -17.57 8.82 4.30
CA ASN A 345 -16.28 9.53 4.28
C ASN A 345 -15.70 9.71 2.86
N PRO A 346 -16.36 10.52 1.99
CA PRO A 346 -15.90 10.76 0.63
C PRO A 346 -14.49 11.36 0.58
N SER A 347 -13.75 11.06 -0.49
CA SER A 347 -12.46 11.68 -0.77
C SER A 347 -12.60 13.18 -1.04
N HIS A 348 -11.50 13.92 -0.94
CA HIS A 348 -11.52 15.36 -1.21
C HIS A 348 -12.01 15.69 -2.63
N LEU A 349 -11.67 14.89 -3.64
CA LEU A 349 -12.14 15.07 -5.02
C LEU A 349 -13.64 14.80 -5.16
N GLN A 350 -14.16 13.77 -4.49
CA GLN A 350 -15.61 13.53 -4.48
C GLN A 350 -16.35 14.73 -3.89
N ILE A 351 -15.79 15.32 -2.83
CA ILE A 351 -16.33 16.54 -2.21
C ILE A 351 -16.29 17.72 -3.18
N GLU A 352 -15.19 17.94 -3.88
CA GLU A 352 -15.07 19.01 -4.88
C GLU A 352 -16.05 18.83 -6.03
N ILE A 353 -16.22 17.60 -6.52
CA ILE A 353 -17.19 17.26 -7.56
C ILE A 353 -18.62 17.57 -7.09
N LEU A 354 -19.01 17.15 -5.87
CA LEU A 354 -20.33 17.44 -5.31
C LEU A 354 -20.58 18.96 -5.17
N LYS A 355 -19.59 19.72 -4.71
CA LYS A 355 -19.69 21.18 -4.62
C LYS A 355 -19.85 21.84 -6.00
N THR A 356 -19.09 21.38 -7.00
CA THR A 356 -19.20 21.89 -8.37
C THR A 356 -20.56 21.55 -8.98
N GLN A 357 -21.09 20.36 -8.71
CA GLN A 357 -22.45 19.99 -9.11
C GLN A 357 -23.52 20.87 -8.46
N GLN A 358 -23.39 21.19 -7.18
CA GLN A 358 -24.32 22.13 -6.53
C GLN A 358 -24.28 23.51 -7.21
N LYS A 359 -23.10 24.00 -7.60
CA LYS A 359 -22.97 25.25 -8.37
C LYS A 359 -23.69 25.17 -9.72
N LEU A 360 -23.61 24.03 -10.40
CA LEU A 360 -24.31 23.76 -11.66
C LEU A 360 -25.83 23.78 -11.46
N LEU A 361 -26.33 23.11 -10.41
CA LEU A 361 -27.75 23.11 -10.07
C LEU A 361 -28.27 24.52 -9.75
N ASN A 362 -27.52 25.30 -8.97
CA ASN A 362 -27.88 26.69 -8.64
C ASN A 362 -27.92 27.61 -9.88
N ARG A 363 -27.26 27.22 -10.98
CA ARG A 363 -27.29 27.91 -12.27
C ARG A 363 -28.28 27.29 -13.27
N ASN A 364 -29.18 26.41 -12.81
CA ASN A 364 -30.16 25.69 -13.63
C ASN A 364 -29.52 24.90 -14.80
N LYS A 365 -28.32 24.36 -14.59
CA LYS A 365 -27.67 23.45 -15.55
C LYS A 365 -28.13 22.01 -15.31
N ASP A 366 -28.63 21.35 -16.36
CA ASP A 366 -28.90 19.92 -16.40
C ASP A 366 -27.66 19.18 -16.91
N VAL A 367 -26.84 18.71 -15.97
CA VAL A 367 -25.57 18.02 -16.26
C VAL A 367 -25.70 16.54 -15.95
N LYS A 368 -25.44 15.70 -16.95
CA LYS A 368 -25.47 14.24 -16.84
C LYS A 368 -24.10 13.67 -17.17
N ILE A 369 -23.71 12.61 -16.45
CA ILE A 369 -22.46 11.88 -16.70
C ILE A 369 -22.81 10.46 -17.14
N ALA A 370 -22.28 10.02 -18.27
CA ALA A 370 -22.54 8.69 -18.80
C ALA A 370 -21.23 7.94 -19.10
N TRP A 371 -21.26 6.62 -18.86
CA TRP A 371 -20.15 5.74 -19.17
C TRP A 371 -20.17 5.35 -20.65
N ILE A 372 -19.02 5.45 -21.32
CA ILE A 372 -18.79 4.92 -22.66
C ILE A 372 -17.69 3.87 -22.65
N LYS A 373 -17.74 2.91 -23.57
CA LYS A 373 -16.68 1.94 -23.79
C LYS A 373 -15.44 2.66 -24.35
N GLY A 374 -14.29 2.47 -23.72
CA GLY A 374 -13.00 2.97 -24.20
C GLY A 374 -12.44 2.15 -25.36
N HIS A 375 -11.53 2.74 -26.13
CA HIS A 375 -10.78 2.11 -27.23
C HIS A 375 -11.63 1.39 -28.30
N VAL A 376 -12.76 1.97 -28.71
CA VAL A 376 -13.66 1.41 -29.74
C VAL A 376 -13.96 2.38 -30.89
N GLY A 377 -13.01 3.25 -31.23
CA GLY A 377 -13.15 4.14 -32.38
C GLY A 377 -14.06 5.36 -32.19
N ILE A 378 -14.53 5.65 -30.96
CA ILE A 378 -15.33 6.86 -30.69
C ILE A 378 -14.43 8.09 -30.81
N LYS A 379 -14.71 8.96 -31.78
CA LYS A 379 -13.81 10.06 -32.16
C LYS A 379 -13.54 11.03 -31.01
N GLY A 380 -14.59 11.42 -30.28
CA GLY A 380 -14.46 12.33 -29.13
C GLY A 380 -13.64 11.74 -27.98
N ASN A 381 -13.76 10.43 -27.72
CA ASN A 381 -12.98 9.74 -26.69
C ASN A 381 -11.52 9.55 -27.13
N GLN A 382 -11.28 9.24 -28.40
CA GLN A 382 -9.92 9.14 -28.94
C GLN A 382 -9.17 10.47 -28.84
N GLU A 383 -9.87 11.59 -29.05
CA GLU A 383 -9.26 12.90 -28.90
C GLU A 383 -8.98 13.23 -27.42
N ALA A 384 -9.89 12.89 -26.50
CA ALA A 384 -9.64 13.02 -25.07
C ALA A 384 -8.43 12.17 -24.60
N ASP A 385 -8.30 10.91 -25.06
CA ASP A 385 -7.15 10.02 -24.81
C ASP A 385 -5.84 10.65 -25.32
N ARG A 386 -5.87 11.15 -26.56
CA ARG A 386 -4.72 11.82 -27.19
C ARG A 386 -4.30 13.05 -26.37
N LEU A 387 -5.26 13.87 -25.94
CA LEU A 387 -5.01 15.05 -25.11
C LEU A 387 -4.51 14.67 -23.72
N ALA A 388 -5.02 13.60 -23.10
CA ALA A 388 -4.55 13.12 -21.79
C ALA A 388 -3.09 12.63 -21.85
N LYS A 389 -2.71 11.91 -22.92
CA LYS A 389 -1.33 11.52 -23.21
C LYS A 389 -0.42 12.71 -23.48
N TYR A 390 -0.93 13.73 -24.18
CA TYR A 390 -0.19 14.97 -24.37
C TYR A 390 0.00 15.71 -23.04
N ALA A 391 -1.05 15.78 -22.22
CA ALA A 391 -1.09 16.47 -20.94
C ALA A 391 -0.09 15.91 -19.92
N SER A 392 0.20 14.59 -19.94
CA SER A 392 1.19 14.02 -19.02
C SER A 392 2.57 14.63 -19.21
N LEU A 393 2.93 15.03 -20.43
CA LEU A 393 4.24 15.63 -20.72
C LEU A 393 4.19 17.16 -20.75
N HIS A 394 3.22 17.71 -21.48
CA HIS A 394 3.16 19.13 -21.88
C HIS A 394 1.92 19.86 -21.34
N GLY A 395 1.12 19.22 -20.48
CA GLY A 395 -0.07 19.84 -19.91
C GLY A 395 0.28 20.96 -18.95
N GLU A 396 -0.72 21.79 -18.65
CA GLU A 396 -0.59 22.83 -17.65
C GLU A 396 -0.58 22.21 -16.25
N SER A 397 0.44 22.56 -15.46
CA SER A 397 0.54 22.15 -14.06
C SER A 397 -0.48 22.91 -13.23
N THR A 398 -1.61 22.27 -12.93
CA THR A 398 -2.59 22.83 -11.99
C THR A 398 -2.30 22.35 -10.58
N HIS A 399 -2.41 23.25 -9.59
CA HIS A 399 -2.20 22.89 -8.19
C HIS A 399 -3.40 22.11 -7.65
N ILE A 400 -3.48 20.82 -7.97
CA ILE A 400 -4.47 19.89 -7.43
C ILE A 400 -3.85 19.11 -6.27
N LYS A 401 -4.56 19.06 -5.15
CA LYS A 401 -4.07 18.34 -3.97
C LYS A 401 -4.07 16.83 -4.21
N LEU A 402 -3.01 16.18 -3.77
CA LEU A 402 -2.82 14.74 -3.82
C LEU A 402 -3.71 14.03 -2.79
N CYS A 403 -4.31 12.92 -3.23
CA CYS A 403 -4.94 11.96 -2.33
C CYS A 403 -3.87 11.23 -1.50
N VAL A 404 -4.10 11.08 -0.19
CA VAL A 404 -3.22 10.31 0.72
C VAL A 404 -3.06 8.86 0.25
N THR A 405 -4.13 8.29 -0.30
CA THR A 405 -4.14 6.93 -0.85
C THR A 405 -3.21 6.78 -2.05
N ASP A 406 -3.13 7.81 -2.90
CA ASP A 406 -2.28 7.84 -4.08
C ASP A 406 -0.82 7.95 -3.69
N VAL A 407 -0.50 8.89 -2.80
CA VAL A 407 0.87 9.04 -2.25
C VAL A 407 1.32 7.76 -1.56
N LYS A 408 0.44 7.11 -0.79
CA LYS A 408 0.73 5.81 -0.16
C LYS A 408 1.06 4.75 -1.21
N CYS A 409 0.24 4.61 -2.26
CA CYS A 409 0.49 3.65 -3.33
C CYS A 409 1.79 3.97 -4.09
N TYR A 410 2.03 5.24 -4.39
CA TYR A 410 3.24 5.71 -5.06
C TYR A 410 4.51 5.36 -4.28
N ILE A 411 4.54 5.65 -2.97
CA ILE A 411 5.68 5.27 -2.11
C ILE A 411 5.83 3.76 -2.04
N GLU A 412 4.73 3.00 -1.92
CA GLU A 412 4.78 1.53 -1.89
C GLU A 412 5.19 0.90 -3.23
N ASN A 413 4.93 1.57 -4.36
CA ASN A 413 5.24 1.12 -5.72
C ASN A 413 6.64 1.51 -6.17
N LYS A 414 7.13 2.70 -5.84
CA LYS A 414 8.55 3.07 -5.98
C LYS A 414 9.44 2.08 -5.21
N ASN A 415 8.85 1.49 -4.19
CA ASN A 415 9.40 0.45 -3.37
C ASN A 415 9.20 -0.99 -3.94
N GLN A 416 8.61 -1.20 -5.13
CA GLN A 416 8.51 -2.54 -5.73
C GLN A 416 9.84 -3.01 -6.35
N ASP A 417 10.70 -2.08 -6.78
CA ASP A 417 12.08 -2.38 -7.15
C ASP A 417 12.96 -2.71 -5.92
N GLU A 418 12.46 -2.53 -4.68
CA GLU A 418 13.20 -2.88 -3.47
C GLU A 418 13.61 -4.35 -3.43
N LEU A 419 12.82 -5.26 -4.01
CA LEU A 419 13.18 -6.69 -3.99
C LEU A 419 14.39 -6.96 -4.88
N LYS A 420 14.47 -6.25 -6.01
CA LYS A 420 15.63 -6.27 -6.92
C LYS A 420 16.83 -5.57 -6.28
N THR A 421 16.64 -4.35 -5.78
CA THR A 421 17.69 -3.60 -5.08
C THR A 421 18.22 -4.35 -3.86
N PHE A 422 17.33 -5.00 -3.09
CA PHE A 422 17.70 -5.84 -1.95
C PHE A 422 18.52 -7.05 -2.41
N MET A 423 18.06 -7.73 -3.46
CA MET A 423 18.81 -8.81 -4.08
C MET A 423 20.20 -8.31 -4.50
N ASP A 424 20.29 -7.21 -5.25
CA ASP A 424 21.53 -6.65 -5.80
C ASP A 424 22.50 -6.19 -4.69
N SER A 425 21.99 -5.62 -3.60
CA SER A 425 22.77 -5.14 -2.45
C SER A 425 23.48 -6.26 -1.65
N SER A 426 23.08 -7.52 -1.82
CA SER A 426 23.68 -8.64 -1.08
C SER A 426 25.07 -9.03 -1.63
N ASN A 427 26.10 -8.96 -0.80
CA ASN A 427 27.48 -9.29 -1.20
C ASN A 427 27.75 -10.81 -1.24
N ARG A 428 28.34 -11.24 -2.37
CA ARG A 428 28.94 -12.56 -2.69
C ARG A 428 28.05 -13.81 -2.62
N LYS A 429 26.98 -13.87 -1.82
CA LYS A 429 26.12 -15.06 -1.68
C LYS A 429 24.93 -14.99 -2.64
N GLY A 430 24.60 -16.11 -3.28
CA GLY A 430 23.41 -16.22 -4.15
C GLY A 430 23.57 -15.72 -5.59
N LEU A 431 24.79 -15.39 -6.03
CA LEU A 431 25.13 -14.92 -7.39
C LEU A 431 24.48 -15.75 -8.51
N PHE A 432 24.49 -17.09 -8.37
CA PHE A 432 23.82 -17.99 -9.32
C PHE A 432 22.36 -17.59 -9.59
N TYR A 433 21.60 -17.38 -8.51
CA TYR A 433 20.19 -17.01 -8.60
C TYR A 433 20.01 -15.64 -9.25
N LYS A 434 20.86 -14.66 -8.88
CA LYS A 434 20.83 -13.30 -9.43
C LYS A 434 21.04 -13.30 -10.95
N ASN A 435 22.01 -14.07 -11.43
CA ASN A 435 22.36 -14.12 -12.84
C ASN A 435 21.25 -14.76 -13.69
N LEU A 436 20.53 -15.74 -13.15
CA LEU A 436 19.43 -16.41 -13.86
C LEU A 436 18.10 -15.66 -13.79
N PHE A 437 17.85 -14.92 -12.69
CA PHE A 437 16.56 -14.27 -12.43
C PHE A 437 16.71 -12.74 -12.34
N VAL A 438 17.23 -12.15 -13.42
CA VAL A 438 17.39 -10.68 -13.56
C VAL A 438 16.04 -9.94 -13.48
N HIS A 439 14.99 -10.56 -14.02
CA HIS A 439 13.62 -10.04 -13.95
C HIS A 439 12.81 -10.81 -12.91
N ILE A 440 12.35 -10.09 -11.89
CA ILE A 440 11.59 -10.66 -10.78
C ILE A 440 10.09 -10.59 -11.11
N SER A 441 9.47 -11.74 -11.38
CA SER A 441 8.00 -11.82 -11.54
C SER A 441 7.27 -11.35 -10.28
N LYS A 442 6.05 -10.80 -10.44
CA LYS A 442 5.17 -10.34 -9.34
C LYS A 442 4.62 -11.49 -8.50
N LYS A 443 4.44 -12.68 -9.08
CA LYS A 443 3.93 -13.87 -8.38
C LYS A 443 5.03 -14.94 -8.26
N PRO A 444 5.00 -15.79 -7.22
CA PRO A 444 5.87 -16.96 -7.16
C PRO A 444 5.60 -17.90 -8.34
N TRP A 445 6.64 -18.60 -8.82
CA TRP A 445 6.53 -19.47 -10.01
C TRP A 445 5.56 -20.65 -9.83
N PHE A 446 5.27 -21.03 -8.58
CA PHE A 446 4.33 -22.09 -8.21
C PHE A 446 2.90 -21.58 -7.92
N SER A 447 2.63 -20.29 -8.12
CA SER A 447 1.34 -19.67 -7.75
C SER A 447 0.13 -20.25 -8.49
N GLU A 448 0.31 -20.79 -9.69
CA GLU A 448 -0.74 -21.42 -10.50
C GLU A 448 -0.63 -22.96 -10.50
N ARG A 449 0.24 -23.52 -9.64
CA ARG A 449 0.56 -24.97 -9.59
C ARG A 449 0.07 -25.64 -8.31
N PHE A 450 -1.19 -25.44 -7.97
CA PHE A 450 -1.77 -25.95 -6.71
C PHE A 450 -1.74 -27.48 -6.59
N LEU A 451 -1.89 -28.20 -7.71
CA LEU A 451 -1.95 -29.67 -7.75
C LEU A 451 -0.56 -30.34 -7.73
N SER A 452 0.52 -29.57 -7.84
CA SER A 452 1.88 -30.14 -7.80
C SER A 452 2.21 -30.65 -6.39
N SER A 453 2.82 -31.83 -6.32
CA SER A 453 3.25 -32.41 -5.04
C SER A 453 4.28 -31.50 -4.35
N ARG A 454 4.22 -31.44 -3.02
CA ARG A 454 5.16 -30.62 -2.24
C ARG A 454 6.61 -31.02 -2.49
N ARG A 455 6.91 -32.32 -2.59
CA ARG A 455 8.23 -32.84 -2.93
C ARG A 455 8.77 -32.22 -4.22
N PHE A 456 7.93 -32.18 -5.26
CA PHE A 456 8.30 -31.58 -6.54
C PHE A 456 8.58 -30.08 -6.41
N ILE A 457 7.69 -29.32 -5.76
CA ILE A 457 7.89 -27.87 -5.60
C ILE A 457 9.16 -27.57 -4.79
N VAL A 458 9.40 -28.30 -3.70
CA VAL A 458 10.61 -28.14 -2.88
C VAL A 458 11.88 -28.46 -3.68
N PHE A 459 11.83 -29.50 -4.52
CA PHE A 459 12.93 -29.86 -5.41
C PHE A 459 13.24 -28.73 -6.39
N ILE A 460 12.23 -28.21 -7.10
CA ILE A 460 12.41 -27.10 -8.06
C ILE A 460 12.89 -25.83 -7.35
N ASN A 461 12.32 -25.47 -6.19
CA ASN A 461 12.78 -24.34 -5.38
C ASN A 461 14.30 -24.43 -5.13
N ARG A 462 14.76 -25.59 -4.66
CA ARG A 462 16.18 -25.85 -4.36
C ARG A 462 17.07 -25.82 -5.61
N LEU A 463 16.58 -26.32 -6.75
CA LEU A 463 17.29 -26.19 -8.03
C LEU A 463 17.46 -24.74 -8.46
N ARG A 464 16.39 -23.93 -8.36
CA ARG A 464 16.40 -22.52 -8.77
C ARG A 464 17.47 -21.70 -8.03
N VAL A 465 17.74 -22.03 -6.76
CA VAL A 465 18.78 -21.35 -5.96
C VAL A 465 20.14 -22.08 -5.99
N ASN A 466 20.29 -23.12 -6.80
CA ASN A 466 21.44 -24.02 -6.87
C ASN A 466 21.89 -24.57 -5.51
N HIS A 467 20.93 -25.01 -4.69
CA HIS A 467 21.21 -25.52 -3.35
C HIS A 467 20.23 -26.61 -2.95
N ASN A 468 20.65 -27.86 -3.14
CA ASN A 468 19.87 -29.06 -2.94
C ASN A 468 20.70 -30.16 -2.25
N ILE A 469 20.02 -31.24 -1.85
CA ILE A 469 20.65 -32.41 -1.25
C ILE A 469 21.12 -33.34 -2.37
N CYS A 470 22.43 -33.38 -2.58
CA CYS A 470 23.14 -34.32 -3.43
C CYS A 470 24.29 -34.93 -2.62
N LYS A 471 24.87 -36.06 -3.05
CA LYS A 471 26.00 -36.63 -2.32
C LYS A 471 27.17 -35.66 -2.17
N ALA A 472 27.46 -34.82 -3.15
CA ALA A 472 28.48 -33.79 -2.98
C ALA A 472 28.18 -32.82 -1.82
N TYR A 473 26.91 -32.45 -1.63
CA TYR A 473 26.49 -31.65 -0.47
C TYR A 473 26.59 -32.43 0.84
N LEU A 474 26.12 -33.69 0.86
CA LEU A 474 26.15 -34.55 2.05
C LEU A 474 27.58 -34.87 2.51
N HIS A 475 28.49 -35.13 1.57
CA HIS A 475 29.92 -35.30 1.82
C HIS A 475 30.53 -34.03 2.41
N LYS A 476 30.18 -32.85 1.86
CA LYS A 476 30.66 -31.56 2.38
C LYS A 476 30.25 -31.30 3.84
N ILE A 477 29.14 -31.88 4.29
CA ILE A 477 28.67 -31.77 5.69
C ILE A 477 28.98 -33.03 6.51
N ASN A 478 29.87 -33.90 6.02
CA ASN A 478 30.35 -35.11 6.69
C ASN A 478 29.24 -36.12 7.05
N ILE A 479 28.18 -36.20 6.24
CA ILE A 479 27.14 -37.24 6.36
C ILE A 479 27.48 -38.45 5.48
N GLU A 480 28.03 -38.22 4.29
CA GLU A 480 28.42 -39.26 3.33
C GLU A 480 29.95 -39.35 3.22
N GLN A 481 30.48 -40.55 3.00
CA GLN A 481 31.93 -40.78 2.90
C GLN A 481 32.54 -40.36 1.56
N ASN A 482 31.74 -40.27 0.49
CA ASN A 482 32.20 -39.78 -0.80
C ASN A 482 31.14 -38.91 -1.48
N ASN A 483 31.56 -38.18 -2.52
CA ASN A 483 30.71 -37.29 -3.31
C ASN A 483 30.26 -37.90 -4.65
N LYS A 484 30.44 -39.22 -4.86
CA LYS A 484 30.29 -39.86 -6.17
C LYS A 484 28.92 -40.51 -6.37
N CYS A 485 28.37 -40.35 -7.57
CA CYS A 485 27.15 -41.01 -8.02
C CYS A 485 27.36 -42.54 -8.06
N LEU A 486 26.37 -43.30 -7.61
CA LEU A 486 26.44 -44.77 -7.59
C LEU A 486 26.44 -45.40 -8.99
N VAL A 487 25.92 -44.68 -9.99
CA VAL A 487 25.72 -45.21 -11.35
C VAL A 487 26.89 -44.86 -12.26
N CYS A 488 27.27 -43.59 -12.34
CA CYS A 488 28.33 -43.12 -13.25
C CYS A 488 29.69 -42.91 -12.58
N ASN A 489 29.80 -43.06 -11.25
CA ASN A 489 31.04 -42.86 -10.47
C ASN A 489 31.67 -41.44 -10.58
N GLU A 490 30.98 -40.50 -11.21
CA GLU A 490 31.34 -39.08 -11.23
C GLU A 490 30.77 -38.34 -10.01
N LYS A 491 31.21 -37.10 -9.79
CA LYS A 491 30.76 -36.28 -8.66
C LYS A 491 29.26 -35.93 -8.79
N GLU A 492 28.45 -36.45 -7.87
CA GLU A 492 27.01 -36.17 -7.81
C GLU A 492 26.76 -34.78 -7.21
N ASP A 493 26.81 -33.78 -8.07
CA ASP A 493 26.39 -32.42 -7.75
C ASP A 493 25.14 -31.99 -8.55
N LEU A 494 24.82 -30.69 -8.46
CA LEU A 494 23.61 -30.16 -9.06
C LEU A 494 23.71 -30.00 -10.58
N GLU A 495 24.91 -29.98 -11.16
CA GLU A 495 25.06 -29.90 -12.62
C GLU A 495 24.63 -31.21 -13.27
N GLN A 496 24.99 -32.34 -12.67
CA GLN A 496 24.53 -33.65 -13.11
C GLN A 496 23.01 -33.85 -12.99
N LYS A 497 22.33 -33.20 -12.02
CA LYS A 497 20.87 -33.31 -11.83
C LYS A 497 20.04 -32.33 -12.67
N ARG A 498 20.68 -31.52 -13.51
CA ARG A 498 19.99 -30.57 -14.42
C ARG A 498 19.67 -31.18 -15.78
N PHE A 499 20.39 -32.24 -16.15
CA PHE A 499 20.11 -33.11 -17.29
C PHE A 499 19.32 -34.32 -16.79
#